data_AF-A0A8T7JNB4-F1
#
_entry.id   AF-A0A8T7JNB4-F1
#
_cell.length_a   1.000
_cell.length_b   1.000
_cell.length_c   1.000
_cell.angle_alpha   90.00
_cell.angle_beta   90.00
_cell.angle_gamma   90.00
#
_symmetry.space_group_name_H-M   'P 1'
#
loop_
_entity.id
_entity.type
_entity.pdbx_description
1 polymer ?
#
loop_
_entity_poly.entity_id
_entity_poly.type
_entity_poly.pdbx_seq_one_letter_code
_entity_poly.pdbx_strand_id
1 'polypeptide(L)'
;MLIGVASSAIWYRLTHAEEQKQKNKQVISMLTSAIQETHRIANQNLSIVKNEIKGLEKEVFTLDPQTSFIPTPADLLLLISNFKQDKSIELWCSLKKIDSLSSQAEKLAQEASQLRKAIKLEDKTHIYLFELLPYLKHLNLLHESILNQIINESQTSEILIDKIQHKQG
;
A
#
# COMPACT_ATOMS: atom_id res chain seq x y z
N MET A 1 -47.18 -3.43 -30.13
CA MET A 1 -46.49 -3.93 -28.91
C MET A 1 -44.97 -3.97 -29.00
N LEU A 2 -44.34 -3.91 -30.18
CA LEU A 2 -42.87 -3.99 -30.34
C LEU A 2 -42.11 -2.70 -29.96
N ILE A 3 -42.73 -1.53 -30.14
CA ILE A 3 -42.09 -0.23 -29.87
C ILE A 3 -41.87 -0.02 -28.37
N GLY A 4 -42.83 -0.39 -27.52
CA GLY A 4 -42.69 -0.28 -26.06
C GLY A 4 -41.53 -1.11 -25.51
N VAL A 5 -41.36 -2.34 -25.98
CA VAL A 5 -40.29 -3.25 -25.54
C VAL A 5 -38.90 -2.79 -26.00
N ALA A 6 -38.79 -2.27 -27.23
CA ALA A 6 -37.53 -1.72 -27.74
C ALA A 6 -37.11 -0.46 -26.97
N SER A 7 -38.05 0.45 -26.66
CA SER A 7 -37.81 1.63 -25.83
C SER A 7 -37.37 1.26 -24.41
N SER A 8 -38.01 0.26 -23.79
CA SER A 8 -37.62 -0.25 -22.47
C SER A 8 -36.24 -0.88 -22.49
N ALA A 9 -35.88 -1.63 -23.54
CA ALA A 9 -34.56 -2.25 -23.68
C ALA A 9 -33.44 -1.22 -23.89
N ILE A 10 -33.70 -0.16 -24.66
CA ILE A 10 -32.76 0.95 -24.86
C ILE A 10 -32.59 1.75 -23.56
N TRP A 11 -33.68 2.05 -22.87
CA TRP A 11 -33.65 2.75 -21.58
C TRP A 11 -32.94 1.93 -20.49
N TYR A 12 -33.18 0.63 -20.43
CA TYR A 12 -32.48 -0.28 -19.51
C TYR A 12 -30.98 -0.34 -19.81
N ARG A 13 -30.58 -0.40 -21.09
CA ARG A 13 -29.17 -0.36 -21.48
C ARG A 13 -28.50 0.98 -21.13
N LEU A 14 -29.19 2.11 -21.32
CA LEU A 14 -28.68 3.43 -20.98
C LEU A 14 -28.52 3.63 -19.47
N THR A 15 -29.53 3.25 -18.69
CA THR A 15 -29.49 3.34 -17.23
C THR A 15 -28.42 2.42 -16.64
N HIS A 16 -28.29 1.18 -17.14
CA HIS A 16 -27.20 0.29 -16.75
C HIS A 16 -25.81 0.84 -17.12
N ALA A 17 -25.67 1.46 -18.28
CA ALA A 17 -24.40 2.06 -18.69
C ALA A 17 -23.98 3.22 -17.77
N GLU A 18 -24.94 4.07 -17.38
CA GLU A 18 -24.67 5.19 -16.46
C GLU A 18 -24.41 4.71 -15.03
N GLU A 19 -25.17 3.74 -14.52
CA GLU A 19 -24.91 3.09 -13.23
C GLU A 19 -23.53 2.44 -13.19
N GLN A 20 -23.15 1.72 -14.24
CA GLN A 20 -21.83 1.10 -14.33
C GLN A 20 -20.72 2.17 -14.38
N LYS A 21 -20.92 3.26 -15.11
CA LYS A 21 -19.98 4.39 -15.13
C LYS A 21 -19.80 5.02 -13.75
N GLN A 22 -20.86 5.18 -12.98
CA GLN A 22 -20.79 5.67 -11.60
C GLN A 22 -20.04 4.71 -10.68
N LYS A 23 -20.33 3.41 -10.75
CA LYS A 23 -19.59 2.38 -10.00
C LYS A 23 -18.10 2.41 -10.32
N ASN A 24 -17.75 2.49 -11.60
CA ASN A 24 -16.36 2.55 -12.05
C ASN A 24 -15.64 3.77 -11.45
N LYS A 25 -16.27 4.95 -11.46
CA LYS A 25 -15.71 6.16 -10.83
C LYS A 25 -15.51 6.00 -9.33
N GLN A 26 -16.48 5.40 -8.64
CA GLN A 26 -16.40 5.18 -7.19
C GLN A 26 -15.26 4.24 -6.83
N VAL A 27 -15.12 3.10 -7.54
CA VAL A 27 -14.04 2.16 -7.27
C VAL A 27 -12.67 2.79 -7.55
N ILE A 28 -12.52 3.52 -8.67
CA ILE A 28 -11.26 4.21 -8.97
C ILE A 28 -10.94 5.23 -7.87
N SER A 29 -11.91 6.02 -7.42
CA SER A 29 -11.72 6.97 -6.32
C SER A 29 -11.24 6.27 -5.04
N MET A 30 -11.85 5.15 -4.67
CA MET A 30 -11.46 4.37 -3.49
C MET A 30 -10.03 3.84 -3.61
N LEU A 31 -9.68 3.30 -4.78
CA LEU A 31 -8.32 2.80 -5.06
C LEU A 31 -7.29 3.93 -4.98
N THR A 32 -7.55 5.06 -5.64
CA THR A 32 -6.66 6.23 -5.60
C THR A 32 -6.43 6.71 -4.18
N SER A 33 -7.49 6.85 -3.38
CA SER A 33 -7.36 7.26 -1.97
C SER A 33 -6.54 6.27 -1.14
N ALA A 34 -6.76 4.96 -1.32
CA ALA A 34 -6.01 3.93 -0.60
C ALA A 34 -4.51 3.92 -0.98
N ILE A 35 -4.19 4.07 -2.27
CA ILE A 35 -2.81 4.14 -2.76
C ILE A 35 -2.11 5.39 -2.22
N GLN A 36 -2.75 6.55 -2.32
CA GLN A 36 -2.17 7.82 -1.86
C GLN A 36 -1.89 7.81 -0.37
N GLU A 37 -2.80 7.26 0.43
CA GLU A 37 -2.62 7.16 1.87
C GLU A 37 -1.52 6.15 2.24
N THR A 38 -1.45 5.02 1.54
CA THR A 38 -0.36 4.05 1.70
C THR A 38 1.00 4.66 1.34
N HIS A 39 1.07 5.40 0.24
CA HIS A 39 2.26 6.15 -0.16
C HIS A 39 2.67 7.19 0.88
N ARG A 40 1.70 7.92 1.45
CA ARG A 40 1.93 8.91 2.51
C ARG A 40 2.51 8.26 3.76
N ILE A 41 1.91 7.18 4.25
CA ILE A 41 2.38 6.42 5.42
C ILE A 41 3.78 5.86 5.17
N ALA A 42 4.02 5.27 4.00
CA ALA A 42 5.33 4.70 3.66
C ALA A 42 6.45 5.76 3.68
N ASN A 43 6.21 6.96 3.12
CA ASN A 43 7.17 8.06 3.15
C ASN A 43 7.46 8.59 4.57
N GLN A 44 6.43 8.68 5.42
CA GLN A 44 6.61 9.06 6.81
C GLN A 44 7.45 8.04 7.57
N ASN A 45 7.10 6.75 7.44
CA ASN A 45 7.83 5.65 8.06
C ASN A 45 9.28 5.57 7.57
N LEU A 46 9.52 5.83 6.29
CA LEU A 46 10.86 5.83 5.71
C LEU A 46 11.76 6.86 6.41
N SER A 47 11.20 8.04 6.69
CA SER A 47 11.92 9.10 7.41
C SER A 47 12.26 8.69 8.84
N ILE A 48 11.33 8.03 9.53
CA ILE A 48 11.54 7.48 10.87
C ILE A 48 12.65 6.42 10.84
N VAL A 49 12.53 5.40 9.99
CA VAL A 49 13.50 4.30 9.90
C VAL A 49 14.91 4.81 9.56
N LYS A 50 15.03 5.77 8.63
CA LYS A 50 16.32 6.42 8.33
C LYS A 50 16.92 7.14 9.52
N ASN A 51 16.11 7.79 10.34
CA ASN A 51 16.58 8.42 11.57
C ASN A 51 17.03 7.37 12.60
N GLU A 52 16.30 6.26 12.74
CA GLU A 52 16.67 5.16 13.64
C GLU A 52 17.99 4.49 13.22
N ILE A 53 18.22 4.30 11.92
CA ILE A 53 19.50 3.78 11.40
C ILE A 53 20.67 4.71 11.76
N LYS A 54 20.47 6.02 11.65
CA LYS A 54 21.48 7.02 12.05
C LYS A 54 21.63 7.12 13.58
N GLY A 55 20.54 6.93 14.31
CA GLY A 55 20.46 7.01 15.78
C GLY A 55 21.08 5.82 16.49
N LEU A 56 21.18 4.66 15.83
CA LEU A 56 21.81 3.43 16.33
C LEU A 56 23.25 3.66 16.83
N GLU A 57 24.03 4.50 16.14
CA GLU A 57 25.42 4.82 16.55
C GLU A 57 25.49 5.61 17.87
N LYS A 58 24.37 6.23 18.27
CA LYS A 58 24.26 7.08 19.46
C LYS A 58 23.33 6.47 20.52
N GLU A 59 22.75 5.30 20.26
CA GLU A 59 21.72 4.65 21.08
C GLU A 59 20.51 5.56 21.39
N VAL A 60 20.23 6.54 20.52
CA VAL A 60 19.08 7.44 20.65
C VAL A 60 17.97 6.99 19.71
N PHE A 61 16.94 6.36 20.29
CA PHE A 61 15.76 5.89 19.56
C PHE A 61 14.62 6.89 19.72
N THR A 62 14.03 7.33 18.61
CA THR A 62 13.15 8.50 18.57
C THR A 62 11.67 8.15 18.49
N LEU A 63 11.24 7.40 17.47
CA LEU A 63 9.83 7.21 17.16
C LEU A 63 9.57 5.81 16.61
N ASP A 64 8.40 5.25 16.95
CA ASP A 64 7.95 4.00 16.35
C ASP A 64 7.22 4.28 15.02
N PRO A 65 7.49 3.50 13.95
CA PRO A 65 6.79 3.63 12.68
C PRO A 65 5.27 3.42 12.84
N GLN A 66 4.48 4.09 12.00
CA GLN A 66 3.04 3.86 11.93
C GLN A 66 2.76 2.49 11.29
N THR A 67 1.94 1.66 11.94
CA THR A 67 1.68 0.26 11.54
C THR A 67 0.26 0.04 11.05
N SER A 68 -0.44 1.09 10.66
CA SER A 68 -1.83 1.02 10.20
C SER A 68 -1.89 1.32 8.70
N PHE A 69 -1.37 0.42 7.86
CA PHE A 69 -1.55 0.57 6.42
C PHE A 69 -3.02 0.33 6.05
N ILE A 70 -3.52 1.06 5.04
CA ILE A 70 -4.88 0.86 4.54
C ILE A 70 -4.84 -0.28 3.54
N PRO A 71 -5.61 -1.38 3.75
CA PRO A 71 -5.67 -2.46 2.79
C PRO A 71 -6.23 -1.95 1.47
N THR A 72 -5.60 -2.32 0.36
CA THR A 72 -6.07 -1.90 -0.95
C THR A 72 -7.36 -2.65 -1.31
N PRO A 73 -8.40 -1.97 -1.82
CA PRO A 73 -9.62 -2.64 -2.26
C PRO A 73 -9.44 -3.25 -3.66
N ALA A 74 -8.32 -3.97 -3.89
CA ALA A 74 -7.92 -4.51 -5.18
C ALA A 74 -8.99 -5.40 -5.82
N ASP A 75 -9.73 -6.15 -5.00
CA ASP A 75 -10.76 -7.07 -5.49
C ASP A 75 -11.99 -6.35 -6.05
N LEU A 76 -12.17 -5.06 -5.73
CA LEU A 76 -13.19 -4.23 -6.38
C LEU A 76 -12.90 -3.98 -7.85
N LEU A 77 -11.66 -4.19 -8.33
CA LEU A 77 -11.34 -4.14 -9.77
C LEU A 77 -12.15 -5.18 -10.57
N LEU A 78 -12.54 -6.30 -9.95
CA LEU A 78 -13.38 -7.32 -10.57
C LEU A 78 -14.82 -6.83 -10.84
N LEU A 79 -15.25 -5.75 -10.16
CA LEU A 79 -16.57 -5.15 -10.33
C LEU A 79 -16.62 -4.11 -11.45
N ILE A 80 -15.47 -3.79 -12.04
CA ILE A 80 -15.34 -2.76 -13.07
C ILE A 80 -15.27 -3.40 -14.46
N SER A 81 -16.36 -3.30 -15.22
CA SER A 81 -16.49 -3.91 -16.55
C SER A 81 -15.57 -3.34 -17.65
N ASN A 82 -14.96 -2.17 -17.42
CA ASN A 82 -14.27 -1.38 -18.46
C ASN A 82 -12.75 -1.56 -18.47
N PHE A 83 -12.24 -2.42 -17.60
CA PHE A 83 -10.82 -2.62 -17.39
C PHE A 83 -10.30 -3.61 -18.45
N LYS A 84 -9.46 -3.15 -19.39
CA LYS A 84 -8.82 -4.03 -20.39
C LYS A 84 -8.00 -5.09 -19.65
N GLN A 85 -8.25 -6.38 -19.91
CA GLN A 85 -7.73 -7.51 -19.12
C GLN A 85 -6.29 -7.31 -18.63
N ASP A 86 -5.34 -7.01 -19.52
CA ASP A 86 -3.91 -6.96 -19.16
C ASP A 86 -3.55 -5.86 -18.15
N LYS A 87 -3.96 -4.61 -18.36
CA LYS A 87 -3.62 -3.48 -17.47
C LYS A 87 -4.30 -3.58 -16.10
N SER A 88 -5.43 -4.28 -16.08
CA SER A 88 -6.27 -4.47 -14.90
C SER A 88 -5.68 -5.52 -14.00
N ILE A 89 -5.18 -6.60 -14.62
CA ILE A 89 -4.36 -7.61 -13.96
C ILE A 89 -3.07 -6.98 -13.44
N GLU A 90 -2.40 -6.14 -14.23
CA GLU A 90 -1.19 -5.43 -13.79
C GLU A 90 -1.44 -4.54 -12.56
N LEU A 91 -2.52 -3.75 -12.57
CA LEU A 91 -2.92 -2.95 -11.41
C LEU A 91 -3.27 -3.82 -10.21
N TRP A 92 -4.05 -4.89 -10.41
CA TRP A 92 -4.39 -5.82 -9.34
C TRP A 92 -3.15 -6.45 -8.71
N CYS A 93 -2.19 -6.89 -9.53
CA CYS A 93 -0.92 -7.44 -9.07
C CYS A 93 -0.11 -6.42 -8.25
N SER A 94 -0.02 -5.17 -8.70
CA SER A 94 0.68 -4.10 -7.97
C SER A 94 0.02 -3.81 -6.63
N LEU A 95 -1.32 -3.73 -6.58
CA LEU A 95 -2.07 -3.54 -5.33
C LEU A 95 -1.89 -4.70 -4.34
N LYS A 96 -1.97 -5.96 -4.80
CA LYS A 96 -1.71 -7.11 -3.93
C LYS A 96 -0.26 -7.16 -3.43
N LYS A 97 0.69 -6.66 -4.22
CA LYS A 97 2.07 -6.49 -3.79
C LYS A 97 2.19 -5.42 -2.72
N ILE A 98 1.48 -4.29 -2.84
CA ILE A 98 1.39 -3.27 -1.79
C ILE A 98 0.85 -3.87 -0.49
N ASP A 99 -0.24 -4.65 -0.54
CA ASP A 99 -0.82 -5.29 0.65
C ASP A 99 0.19 -6.24 1.34
N SER A 100 0.88 -7.07 0.54
CA SER A 100 1.90 -8.00 1.05
C SER A 100 3.08 -7.28 1.68
N LEU A 101 3.60 -6.24 1.01
CA LEU A 101 4.71 -5.44 1.52
C LEU A 101 4.31 -4.65 2.78
N SER A 102 3.08 -4.13 2.83
CA SER A 102 2.55 -3.42 4.00
C SER A 102 2.50 -4.33 5.23
N SER A 103 2.01 -5.57 5.06
CA SER A 103 2.03 -6.58 6.14
C SER A 103 3.45 -6.92 6.60
N GLN A 104 4.41 -7.00 5.67
CA GLN A 104 5.82 -7.21 6.02
C GLN A 104 6.41 -6.02 6.78
N ALA A 105 6.11 -4.79 6.36
CA ALA A 105 6.55 -3.57 7.04
C ALA A 105 6.02 -3.50 8.48
N GLU A 106 4.75 -3.84 8.69
CA GLU A 106 4.13 -3.89 10.03
C GLU A 106 4.83 -4.89 10.95
N LYS A 107 5.14 -6.09 10.45
CA LYS A 107 5.87 -7.11 11.22
C LYS A 107 7.27 -6.63 11.59
N LEU A 108 8.01 -6.06 10.64
CA LEU A 108 9.35 -5.52 10.88
C LEU A 108 9.33 -4.36 11.87
N ALA A 109 8.31 -3.49 11.81
CA ALA A 109 8.12 -2.42 12.78
C ALA A 109 7.89 -2.96 14.20
N GLN A 110 7.04 -3.98 14.34
CA GLN A 110 6.76 -4.63 15.62
C GLN A 110 8.01 -5.31 16.20
N GLU A 111 8.73 -6.07 15.38
CA GLU A 111 9.95 -6.76 15.75
C GLU A 111 11.06 -5.78 16.17
N ALA A 112 11.26 -4.72 15.39
CA ALA A 112 12.20 -3.66 15.73
C ALA A 112 11.83 -2.94 17.05
N SER A 113 10.53 -2.69 17.29
CA SER A 113 10.07 -2.09 18.55
C SER A 113 10.30 -3.01 19.75
N GLN A 114 10.04 -4.31 19.61
CA GLN A 114 10.31 -5.31 20.64
C GLN A 114 11.81 -5.41 20.95
N LEU A 115 12.65 -5.46 19.91
CA LEU A 115 14.10 -5.51 20.07
C LEU A 115 14.66 -4.25 20.73
N ARG A 116 14.17 -3.06 20.37
CA ARG A 116 14.53 -1.81 21.05
C ARG A 116 14.17 -1.84 22.53
N LYS A 117 13.01 -2.39 22.89
CA LYS A 117 12.61 -2.55 24.30
C LYS A 117 13.53 -3.52 25.03
N ALA A 118 13.89 -4.64 24.41
CA ALA A 118 14.84 -5.60 24.97
C ALA A 118 16.21 -4.93 25.21
N ILE A 119 16.75 -4.22 24.23
CA ILE A 119 18.03 -3.50 24.35
C ILE A 119 18.00 -2.48 25.51
N LYS A 120 16.89 -1.79 25.75
CA LYS A 120 16.76 -0.83 26.86
C LYS A 120 16.72 -1.48 28.24
N LEU A 121 16.32 -2.75 28.34
CA LEU A 121 16.17 -3.48 29.59
C LEU A 121 17.38 -4.35 29.93
N GLU A 122 18.24 -4.60 28.95
CA GLU A 122 19.33 -5.56 29.03
C GLU A 122 20.67 -4.91 29.40
N ASP A 123 21.54 -5.67 30.07
CA ASP A 123 22.88 -5.18 30.42
C ASP A 123 23.79 -5.09 29.19
N LYS A 124 24.71 -4.12 29.17
CA LYS A 124 25.64 -3.89 28.04
C LYS A 124 26.38 -5.15 27.60
N THR A 125 26.81 -5.98 28.56
CA THR A 125 27.51 -7.24 28.26
C THR A 125 26.65 -8.18 27.41
N HIS A 126 25.36 -8.32 27.72
CA HIS A 126 24.45 -9.17 26.96
C HIS A 126 24.05 -8.53 25.62
N ILE A 127 23.91 -7.21 25.55
CA ILE A 127 23.66 -6.50 24.28
C ILE A 127 24.76 -6.81 23.26
N TYR A 128 26.03 -6.79 23.67
CA TYR A 128 27.16 -7.14 22.80
C TYR A 128 27.28 -8.65 22.55
N LEU A 129 27.08 -9.47 23.58
CA LEU A 129 27.16 -10.93 23.47
C LEU A 129 26.13 -11.50 22.48
N PHE A 130 24.91 -10.95 22.47
CA PHE A 130 23.83 -11.38 21.59
C PHE A 130 23.72 -10.55 20.30
N GLU A 131 24.67 -9.66 20.03
CA GLU A 131 24.72 -8.83 18.82
C GLU A 131 23.39 -8.09 18.53
N LEU A 132 22.71 -7.61 19.58
CA LEU A 132 21.35 -7.04 19.46
C LEU A 132 21.34 -5.75 18.60
N LEU A 133 22.41 -4.96 18.67
CA LEU A 133 22.55 -3.73 17.88
C LEU A 133 22.77 -4.02 16.37
N PRO A 134 23.71 -4.90 15.96
CA PRO A 134 23.80 -5.38 14.58
C PRO A 134 22.49 -5.94 14.03
N TYR A 135 21.77 -6.72 14.83
CA TYR A 135 20.49 -7.30 14.42
C TYR A 135 19.41 -6.22 14.22
N LEU A 136 19.31 -5.25 15.13
CA LEU A 136 18.41 -4.10 14.98
C LEU A 136 18.72 -3.28 13.73
N LYS A 137 20.01 -3.10 13.42
CA LYS A 137 20.45 -2.42 12.18
C LYS A 137 19.98 -3.18 10.94
N HIS A 138 20.12 -4.50 10.92
CA HIS A 138 19.65 -5.32 9.81
C HIS A 138 18.13 -5.22 9.61
N LEU A 139 17.35 -5.33 10.69
CA LEU A 139 15.89 -5.17 10.65
C LEU A 139 15.48 -3.79 10.10
N ASN A 140 16.11 -2.72 10.57
CA ASN A 140 15.80 -1.38 10.09
C ASN A 140 16.17 -1.19 8.60
N LEU A 141 17.28 -1.76 8.13
CA LEU A 141 17.66 -1.71 6.70
C LEU A 141 16.68 -2.50 5.81
N LEU A 142 16.22 -3.67 6.28
CA LEU A 142 15.19 -4.43 5.59
C LEU A 142 13.87 -3.65 5.55
N HIS A 143 13.48 -3.05 6.66
CA HIS A 143 12.28 -2.21 6.74
C HIS A 143 12.37 -1.02 5.77
N GLU A 144 13.53 -0.34 5.70
CA GLU A 144 13.79 0.72 4.71
C GLU A 144 13.59 0.22 3.27
N SER A 145 14.12 -0.96 2.94
CA SER A 145 13.96 -1.57 1.62
C SER A 145 12.48 -1.83 1.27
N ILE A 146 11.72 -2.42 2.20
CA ILE A 146 10.29 -2.70 2.01
C ILE A 146 9.49 -1.40 1.81
N LEU A 147 9.76 -0.37 2.61
CA LEU A 147 9.09 0.93 2.48
C LEU A 147 9.36 1.59 1.11
N ASN A 148 10.59 1.51 0.60
CA ASN A 148 10.91 1.98 -0.75
C ASN A 148 10.17 1.19 -1.83
N GLN A 149 10.00 -0.13 -1.66
CA GLN A 149 9.22 -0.93 -2.59
C GLN A 149 7.73 -0.56 -2.56
N ILE A 150 7.15 -0.29 -1.38
CA ILE A 150 5.76 0.20 -1.26
C ILE A 150 5.60 1.52 -2.00
N ILE A 151 6.55 2.45 -1.83
CA ILE A 151 6.54 3.75 -2.51
C ILE A 151 6.54 3.56 -4.04
N ASN A 152 7.44 2.72 -4.55
CA ASN A 152 7.53 2.47 -5.99
C ASN A 152 6.25 1.83 -6.56
N GLU A 153 5.71 0.80 -5.89
CA GLU A 153 4.47 0.15 -6.33
C GLU A 153 3.26 1.09 -6.25
N SER A 154 3.24 1.99 -5.27
CA SER A 154 2.20 3.02 -5.18
C SER A 154 2.23 3.96 -6.39
N GLN A 155 3.43 4.42 -6.77
CA GLN A 155 3.62 5.26 -7.97
C GLN A 155 3.25 4.49 -9.25
N THR A 156 3.64 3.22 -9.37
CA THR A 156 3.23 2.35 -10.48
C THR A 156 1.71 2.23 -10.57
N SER A 157 1.04 2.00 -9.44
CA SER A 157 -0.41 1.90 -9.37
C SER A 157 -1.13 3.20 -9.76
N GLU A 158 -0.62 4.37 -9.34
CA GLU A 158 -1.13 5.69 -9.77
C GLU A 158 -1.03 5.86 -11.28
N ILE A 159 0.14 5.57 -11.88
CA ILE A 159 0.36 5.65 -13.33
C ILE A 159 -0.58 4.70 -14.09
N LEU A 160 -0.84 3.51 -13.55
CA LEU A 160 -1.76 2.54 -14.14
C LEU A 160 -3.20 3.03 -14.11
N ILE A 161 -3.64 3.64 -13.00
CA ILE A 161 -4.96 4.27 -12.88
C ILE A 161 -5.13 5.38 -13.92
N ASP A 162 -4.16 6.30 -14.04
CA ASP A 162 -4.21 7.40 -15.02
C ASP A 162 -4.32 6.87 -16.46
N LYS A 163 -3.50 5.87 -16.79
CA LYS A 163 -3.54 5.20 -18.11
C LYS A 163 -4.87 4.50 -18.41
N ILE A 164 -5.62 4.13 -17.38
CA ILE A 164 -6.93 3.48 -17.51
C ILE A 164 -8.04 4.52 -17.61
N GLN A 165 -7.93 5.65 -16.92
CA GLN A 165 -8.84 6.79 -17.04
C GLN A 165 -8.71 7.50 -18.40
N HIS A 166 -7.49 7.74 -18.90
CA HIS A 166 -7.26 8.48 -20.15
C HIS A 166 -7.66 7.72 -21.43
N LYS A 167 -7.90 6.40 -21.37
CA LYS A 167 -8.48 5.64 -22.49
C LYS A 167 -10.02 5.67 -22.53
N GLN A 168 -10.67 6.42 -21.65
CA GLN A 168 -12.13 6.52 -21.53
C GLN A 168 -12.71 7.85 -22.08
N GLY A 169 -11.86 8.75 -22.60
CA GLY A 169 -12.27 9.92 -23.39
C GLY A 169 -12.14 9.65 -24.87
#